data_AF-A0A651GLQ5-F1
#
_entry.id   AF-A0A651GLQ5-F1
#
_cell.length_a   1.000
_cell.length_b   1.000
_cell.length_c   1.000
_cell.angle_alpha   90.00
_cell.angle_beta   90.00
_cell.angle_gamma   90.00
#
_symmetry.space_group_name_H-M   'P 1'
#
loop_
_entity.id
_entity.type
_entity.pdbx_description
1 polymer ?
#
loop_
_entity_poly.entity_id
_entity_poly.type
_entity_poly.pdbx_seq_one_letter_code
_entity_poly.pdbx_strand_id
1 'polypeptide(L)' 'MSEKLKRNDPCHCGSGKKYKNCCHDKDSAGTKSKLGMIGIIAAVVLGLIFVAISLNSSNPSQNCPPGTVWSDAHQHCH' A
#
# COMPACT_ATOMS: atom_id res chain seq x y z
N MET A 1 29.03 -9.18 22.88
CA MET A 1 27.80 -8.82 23.61
C MET A 1 27.58 -7.32 23.39
N SER A 2 26.62 -6.91 22.57
CA SER A 2 26.34 -5.48 22.38
C SER A 2 25.59 -4.98 23.61
N GLU A 3 26.26 -4.25 24.50
CA GLU A 3 25.58 -3.56 25.60
C GLU A 3 24.60 -2.55 25.02
N LYS A 4 23.30 -2.82 25.17
CA LYS A 4 22.27 -1.81 24.91
C LYS A 4 22.38 -0.76 26.01
N LEU A 5 22.80 0.45 25.63
CA LEU A 5 22.73 1.64 26.48
C LEU A 5 21.33 1.74 27.13
N LYS A 6 21.28 1.75 28.47
CA LYS A 6 20.02 1.93 29.19
C LYS A 6 19.60 3.39 29.15
N ARG A 7 18.29 3.62 29.22
CA ARG A 7 17.66 4.95 29.19
C ARG A 7 18.24 5.95 30.19
N ASN A 8 18.70 5.51 31.36
CA ASN A 8 19.25 6.39 32.39
C ASN A 8 20.78 6.57 32.33
N ASP A 9 21.48 5.81 31.48
CA ASP A 9 22.94 5.87 31.38
C ASP A 9 23.39 7.21 30.80
N PRO A 10 24.61 7.68 31.10
CA PRO A 10 25.18 8.86 30.45
C PRO A 10 25.22 8.65 28.92
N CYS A 11 24.84 9.69 28.18
CA CYS A 11 24.72 9.61 26.74
C CYS A 11 26.09 9.52 26.06
N HIS A 12 26.22 8.61 25.09
CA HIS A 12 27.46 8.33 24.35
C HIS A 12 27.98 9.51 23.51
N CYS A 13 27.15 10.50 23.22
CA CYS A 13 27.52 11.71 22.47
C CYS A 13 28.36 12.72 23.26
N GLY A 14 28.71 12.43 24.51
CA GLY A 14 29.56 13.30 25.34
C GLY A 14 28.84 14.50 25.97
N SER A 15 27.51 14.56 25.90
CA SER A 15 26.73 15.70 26.43
C SER A 15 26.62 15.76 27.96
N GLY A 16 27.03 14.69 28.66
CA GLY A 16 26.85 14.54 30.10
C GLY A 16 25.39 14.33 30.57
N LYS A 17 24.42 14.34 29.65
CA LYS A 17 23.00 14.12 29.95
C LYS A 17 22.64 12.64 29.94
N LYS A 18 21.55 12.26 30.63
CA LYS A 18 20.98 10.89 30.55
C LYS A 18 20.57 10.58 29.11
N TYR A 19 20.82 9.36 28.64
CA TYR A 19 20.58 8.90 27.27
C TYR A 19 19.14 9.19 26.80
N LYS A 20 18.13 8.90 27.66
CA LYS A 20 16.70 9.19 27.40
C LYS A 20 16.37 10.66 27.15
N ASN A 21 17.20 11.58 27.64
CA ASN A 21 17.01 13.03 27.49
C ASN A 21 17.95 13.62 26.41
N CYS A 22 18.59 12.77 25.61
CA CYS A 22 19.57 13.20 24.61
C CYS A 22 19.41 12.43 23.29
N CYS A 23 20.23 11.40 23.04
CA CYS A 23 20.21 10.69 21.76
C CYS A 23 19.11 9.64 21.64
N HIS A 24 18.40 9.29 22.71
CA HIS A 24 17.38 8.24 22.69
C HIS A 24 16.35 8.39 21.57
N ASP A 25 15.80 9.57 21.34
CA ASP A 25 14.75 9.75 20.33
C ASP A 25 15.32 9.75 18.90
N LYS A 26 16.56 10.22 18.73
CA LYS A 26 17.29 10.13 17.44
C LYS A 26 17.67 8.69 17.11
N ASP A 27 18.05 7.92 18.11
CA ASP A 27 18.45 6.51 17.95
C ASP A 27 17.21 5.60 17.84
N SER A 28 16.09 5.98 18.47
CA SER A 28 14.78 5.30 18.39
C SER A 28 14.01 5.63 17.11
N ALA A 29 14.40 6.67 16.39
CA ALA A 29 13.91 6.95 15.04
C ALA A 29 14.48 5.97 13.99
N GLY A 30 14.99 4.82 14.43
CA GLY A 30 15.30 3.66 13.60
C GLY A 30 14.15 3.40 12.62
N THR A 31 14.44 3.71 11.36
CA THR A 31 13.72 3.36 10.13
C THR A 31 12.27 2.95 10.39
N LYS A 32 11.34 3.91 10.49
CA LYS A 32 9.92 3.56 10.38
C LYS A 32 9.75 2.86 9.04
N SER A 33 9.54 1.54 9.09
CA SER A 33 9.57 0.67 7.93
C SER A 33 8.59 1.21 6.88
N LYS A 34 9.14 1.75 5.78
CA LYS A 34 8.38 2.14 4.59
C LYS A 34 7.50 0.99 4.07
N LEU A 35 7.82 -0.24 4.47
CA LEU A 35 7.04 -1.46 4.24
C LEU A 35 5.57 -1.35 4.69
N GLY A 36 5.28 -0.66 5.81
CA GLY A 36 3.90 -0.42 6.25
C GLY A 36 3.12 0.48 5.28
N MET A 37 3.76 1.56 4.80
CA MET A 37 3.17 2.44 3.79
C MET A 37 3.03 1.76 2.43
N ILE A 38 4.01 0.97 2.02
CA ILE A 38 3.95 0.20 0.77
C ILE A 38 2.79 -0.80 0.80
N GLY A 39 2.58 -1.49 1.93
CA GLY A 39 1.46 -2.41 2.10
C GLY A 39 0.09 -1.72 1.99
N ILE A 40 -0.06 -0.54 2.61
CA ILE A 40 -1.30 0.25 2.52
C ILE A 40 -1.56 0.71 1.08
N ILE A 41 -0.54 1.24 0.41
CA ILE A 41 -0.66 1.70 -0.99
C ILE A 41 -1.06 0.53 -1.90
N ALA A 42 -0.40 -0.63 -1.75
CA ALA A 42 -0.73 -1.81 -2.54
C ALA A 42 -2.18 -2.28 -2.32
N ALA A 43 -2.66 -2.29 -1.08
CA ALA A 43 -4.05 -2.66 -0.77
C ALA A 43 -5.07 -1.68 -1.38
N VAL A 44 -4.80 -0.37 -1.32
CA VAL A 44 -5.67 0.66 -1.92
C VAL A 44 -5.70 0.51 -3.45
N VAL A 45 -4.55 0.34 -4.09
CA VAL A 45 -4.46 0.17 -5.55
C VAL A 45 -5.19 -1.11 -5.98
N LEU A 46 -4.98 -2.23 -5.31
CA LEU A 46 -5.68 -3.49 -5.60
C LEU A 46 -7.20 -3.37 -5.40
N GLY A 47 -7.65 -2.66 -4.36
CA GLY A 47 -9.06 -2.38 -4.13
C GLY A 47 -9.69 -1.53 -5.24
N LEU A 48 -9.00 -0.46 -5.67
CA LEU A 48 -9.47 0.39 -6.76
C LEU A 48 -9.51 -0.35 -8.11
N ILE A 49 -8.51 -1.19 -8.40
CA ILE A 49 -8.49 -2.04 -9.60
C ILE A 49 -9.65 -3.04 -9.59
N PHE A 50 -9.90 -3.71 -8.46
CA PHE A 50 -11.01 -4.65 -8.33
C PHE A 50 -12.36 -3.97 -8.55
N VAL A 51 -12.58 -2.81 -7.93
CA VAL A 51 -13.80 -2.01 -8.12
C VAL A 51 -13.97 -1.58 -9.58
N ALA A 52 -12.90 -1.12 -10.24
CA ALA A 52 -12.96 -0.74 -11.64
C ALA A 52 -13.32 -1.92 -12.56
N ILE A 53 -12.74 -3.11 -12.31
CA ILE A 53 -13.08 -4.33 -13.07
C ILE A 53 -14.54 -4.73 -12.84
N SER A 54 -15.05 -4.66 -11.61
CA SER A 54 -16.44 -4.99 -11.30
C SER A 54 -17.46 -4.01 -11.88
N LEU A 55 -17.08 -2.73 -12.05
CA LEU A 55 -17.95 -1.71 -12.66
C LEU A 55 -17.84 -1.66 -14.19
N ASN A 56 -16.77 -2.22 -14.76
CA ASN A 56 -16.60 -2.34 -16.21
C ASN A 56 -17.33 -3.58 -16.75
N SER A 57 -18.66 -3.63 -16.60
CA SER A 57 -19.52 -4.39 -17.51
C SER A 57 -19.51 -3.70 -18.87
N SER A 58 -18.40 -3.83 -19.59
CA SER A 58 -18.35 -3.50 -21.00
C SER A 58 -19.18 -4.55 -21.72
N ASN A 59 -20.46 -4.25 -21.98
CA ASN A 59 -21.14 -4.87 -23.11
C ASN A 59 -20.37 -4.41 -24.35
N PRO A 60 -19.58 -5.28 -25.02
CA PRO A 60 -19.02 -4.89 -26.30
C PRO A 60 -20.22 -4.49 -27.16
N SER A 61 -20.22 -3.27 -27.68
CA SER A 61 -21.16 -2.90 -28.72
C SER A 61 -20.89 -3.87 -29.88
N GLN A 62 -21.68 -4.94 -29.96
CA GLN A 62 -21.56 -5.96 -30.98
C GLN A 62 -22.23 -5.40 -32.23
N ASN A 63 -21.40 -4.92 -33.14
CA ASN A 63 -21.84 -4.35 -34.42
C ASN A 63 -22.39 -5.47 -35.30
N CYS A 64 -23.71 -5.67 -35.28
CA CYS A 64 -24.41 -6.60 -36.15
C CYS A 64 -24.71 -5.96 -37.53
N PRO A 65 -24.73 -6.76 -38.62
CA PRO A 65 -25.13 -6.28 -39.94
C PRO A 65 -26.59 -5.79 -39.96
N PRO A 66 -26.94 -4.87 -40.88
CA PRO A 66 -28.28 -4.28 -40.94
C PRO A 66 -29.34 -5.36 -41.14
N GLY A 67 -30.36 -5.36 -40.28
CA GLY A 67 -31.46 -6.33 -40.29
C GLY A 67 -31.32 -7.47 -39.28
N THR A 68 -30.25 -7.48 -38.47
CA THR A 68 -30.03 -8.50 -37.44
C THR A 68 -29.86 -7.88 -36.05
N VAL A 69 -30.21 -8.63 -35.00
CA VAL A 69 -30.09 -8.20 -33.60
C VAL A 69 -29.14 -9.12 -32.82
N TRP A 70 -28.33 -8.54 -31.93
CA TRP A 70 -27.44 -9.30 -31.06
C TRP A 70 -28.23 -10.06 -29.99
N SER A 71 -27.89 -11.33 -29.75
CA SER A 71 -28.42 -12.12 -28.64
C SER A 71 -27.31 -12.46 -27.64
N ASP A 72 -27.40 -11.91 -26.43
CA ASP A 72 -26.46 -12.24 -25.34
C ASP A 72 -26.53 -13.71 -24.92
N ALA A 73 -27.67 -14.38 -25.12
CA ALA A 73 -27.84 -15.80 -24.79
C ALA A 73 -27.02 -16.72 -25.70
N HIS A 74 -26.81 -16.34 -26.97
CA HIS A 74 -26.13 -17.18 -27.95
C HIS A 74 -24.86 -16.57 -28.55
N GLN A 75 -24.47 -15.37 -28.10
CA GLN A 75 -23.24 -14.68 -28.52
C GLN A 75 -23.09 -14.56 -30.05
N HIS A 76 -24.22 -14.45 -30.78
CA HIS A 76 -24.25 -14.19 -32.23
C HIS A 76 -25.47 -13.34 -32.62
N CYS A 77 -25.41 -12.74 -33.81
CA CYS A 77 -26.52 -11.97 -34.39
C CYS A 77 -27.53 -12.90 -35.08
N HIS A 78 -28.82 -12.62 -34.93
CA HIS A 78 -29.93 -13.26 -35.64
C HIS A 78 -30.57 -12.32 -36.65
#